data_AF-A3QI48-F1
#
_entry.id   AF-A3QI48-F1
#
_cell.length_a   1.000
_cell.length_b   1.000
_cell.length_c   1.000
_cell.angle_alpha   90.00
_cell.angle_beta   90.00
_cell.angle_gamma   90.00
#
_symmetry.space_group_name_H-M   'P 1'
#
loop_
_entity.id
_entity.type
_entity.pdbx_description
1 polymer ?
#
loop_
_entity_poly.entity_id
_entity_poly.type
_entity_poly.pdbx_seq_one_letter_code
_entity_poly.pdbx_strand_id
1 'polypeptide(L)'
;MDIKMRHRMSSPLGGFYLAAQQRRIQALQRQRSTPKCRLNVTLTGDDRPLIAHCLALKPGVSELGNQTVNIRLCASFTPTGLLKVVSDIYLCAADEPRHIGTQELYLSPNDPVTSLVAGNPHYRLTLMATQIAQDHTKPNSGESS
;
A
#
# COMPACT_ATOMS: atom_id res chain seq x y z
N MET A 1 42.93 3.79 51.85
CA MET A 1 43.00 3.23 50.48
C MET A 1 41.80 3.75 49.73
N ASP A 2 42.02 4.70 48.82
CA ASP A 2 40.97 5.48 48.15
C ASP A 2 40.58 4.82 46.83
N ILE A 3 39.35 4.30 46.72
CA ILE A 3 38.83 3.70 45.49
C ILE A 3 38.19 4.81 44.66
N LYS A 4 39.00 5.39 43.78
CA LYS A 4 38.60 6.41 42.80
C LYS A 4 37.62 5.79 41.79
N MET A 5 36.31 5.98 42.00
CA MET A 5 35.27 5.59 41.05
C MET A 5 35.47 6.35 39.73
N ARG A 6 35.90 5.64 38.68
CA ARG A 6 35.97 6.17 37.32
C ARG A 6 34.55 6.29 36.77
N HIS A 7 34.06 7.53 36.69
CA HIS A 7 32.94 7.88 35.82
C HIS A 7 33.26 7.40 34.40
N ARG A 8 32.56 6.35 33.93
CA ARG A 8 32.47 6.03 32.50
C ARG A 8 31.69 7.17 31.84
N MET A 9 32.39 8.22 31.41
CA MET A 9 31.82 9.18 30.48
C MET A 9 31.55 8.44 29.15
N SER A 10 30.29 8.12 28.89
CA SER A 10 29.84 7.69 27.57
C SER A 10 30.06 8.86 26.61
N SER A 11 31.06 8.74 25.74
CA SER A 11 31.38 9.81 24.78
C SER A 11 30.15 10.19 23.95
N PRO A 12 29.77 11.47 23.87
CA PRO A 12 28.58 11.92 23.15
C PRO A 12 28.60 11.52 21.66
N LEU A 13 29.80 11.48 21.05
CA LEU A 13 30.01 11.02 19.66
C LEU A 13 29.58 9.56 19.41
N GLY A 14 29.77 8.67 20.39
CA GLY A 14 29.37 7.26 20.25
C GLY A 14 27.86 7.09 20.24
N GLY A 15 27.13 7.91 21.01
CA GLY A 15 25.66 7.94 21.01
C GLY A 15 25.08 8.44 19.70
N PHE A 16 25.69 9.46 19.08
CA PHE A 16 25.26 9.96 17.77
C PHE A 16 25.47 8.93 16.65
N TYR A 17 26.59 8.21 16.65
CA TYR A 17 26.84 7.15 15.68
C TYR A 17 25.85 5.99 15.82
N LEU A 18 25.59 5.55 17.05
CA LEU A 18 24.63 4.49 17.32
C LEU A 18 23.21 4.89 16.92
N ALA A 19 22.80 6.12 17.21
CA ALA A 19 21.48 6.64 16.84
C ALA A 19 21.33 6.82 15.32
N ALA A 20 22.39 7.24 14.62
CA ALA A 20 22.39 7.33 13.16
C ALA A 20 22.32 5.93 12.51
N GLN A 21 23.05 4.96 13.06
CA GLN A 21 23.03 3.58 12.59
C GLN A 21 21.67 2.92 12.84
N GLN A 22 21.05 3.14 14.00
CA GLN A 22 19.69 2.68 14.31
C GLN A 22 18.64 3.28 13.38
N ARG A 23 18.71 4.59 13.10
CA ARG A 23 17.83 5.26 12.12
C ARG A 23 17.99 4.67 10.72
N ARG A 24 19.22 4.37 10.32
CA ARG A 24 19.52 3.72 9.04
C ARG A 24 18.97 2.29 8.98
N ILE A 25 19.11 1.52 10.05
CA ILE A 25 18.55 0.16 10.15
C ILE A 25 17.01 0.20 10.10
N GLN A 26 16.36 1.13 10.83
CA GLN A 26 14.91 1.31 10.77
C GLN A 26 14.43 1.73 9.38
N ALA A 27 15.16 2.62 8.70
CA ALA A 27 14.85 3.01 7.32
C ALA A 27 14.99 1.83 6.35
N LEU A 28 16.04 1.01 6.50
CA LEU A 28 16.25 -0.20 5.70
C LEU A 28 15.21 -1.28 5.98
N GLN A 29 14.79 -1.45 7.24
CA GLN A 29 13.70 -2.36 7.62
C GLN A 29 12.36 -1.91 7.04
N ARG A 30 12.06 -0.60 7.07
CA ARG A 30 10.87 -0.02 6.40
C ARG A 30 10.91 -0.21 4.88
N GLN A 31 12.08 -0.12 4.25
CA GLN A 31 12.24 -0.41 2.82
C GLN A 31 12.05 -1.90 2.49
N ARG A 32 12.45 -2.81 3.39
CA ARG A 32 12.29 -4.27 3.19
C ARG A 32 10.89 -4.78 3.46
N SER A 33 10.05 -4.04 4.19
CA SER A 33 8.69 -4.46 4.53
C SER A 33 7.62 -3.63 3.81
N THR A 34 7.81 -3.31 2.51
CA THR A 34 6.66 -2.85 1.73
C THR A 34 5.64 -3.99 1.74
N PRO A 35 4.48 -3.82 2.40
CA PRO A 35 3.54 -4.92 2.50
C PRO A 35 3.02 -5.19 1.09
N LYS A 36 3.23 -6.43 0.63
CA LYS A 36 2.62 -6.89 -0.62
C LYS A 36 1.12 -6.94 -0.34
N CYS A 37 0.35 -6.10 -1.03
CA CYS A 37 -1.10 -6.08 -0.91
C CYS A 37 -1.74 -6.49 -2.23
N ARG A 38 -2.85 -7.19 -2.14
CA ARG A 38 -3.80 -7.34 -3.24
C ARG A 38 -4.89 -6.31 -3.06
N LEU A 39 -5.33 -5.72 -4.16
CA LEU A 39 -6.49 -4.85 -4.19
C LEU A 39 -7.57 -5.50 -5.02
N ASN A 40 -8.70 -5.74 -4.38
CA ASN A 40 -9.92 -6.12 -5.07
C ASN A 40 -10.67 -4.84 -5.41
N VAL A 41 -10.95 -4.67 -6.70
CA VAL A 41 -11.59 -3.49 -7.27
C VAL A 41 -12.90 -3.95 -7.87
N THR A 42 -14.00 -3.31 -7.50
CA THR A 42 -15.31 -3.54 -8.11
C THR A 42 -15.94 -2.19 -8.44
N LEU A 43 -16.27 -1.97 -9.70
CA LEU A 43 -17.04 -0.80 -10.15
C LEU A 43 -18.41 -1.28 -10.60
N THR A 44 -19.45 -0.70 -10.01
CA THR A 44 -20.84 -0.93 -10.41
C THR A 44 -21.46 0.36 -10.94
N GLY A 45 -22.17 0.29 -12.05
CA GLY A 45 -23.00 1.38 -12.58
C GLY A 45 -24.46 0.97 -12.60
N ASP A 46 -25.35 1.78 -12.01
CA ASP A 46 -26.78 1.46 -11.85
C ASP A 46 -27.00 0.03 -11.32
N ASP A 47 -26.23 -0.32 -10.28
CA ASP A 47 -26.20 -1.63 -9.61
C ASP A 47 -25.80 -2.82 -10.50
N ARG A 48 -25.26 -2.58 -11.71
CA ARG A 48 -24.69 -3.62 -12.57
C ARG A 48 -23.15 -3.62 -12.50
N PRO A 49 -22.49 -4.77 -12.40
CA PRO A 49 -21.03 -4.84 -12.39
C PRO A 49 -20.45 -4.46 -13.75
N LEU A 50 -19.52 -3.52 -13.77
CA LEU A 50 -18.80 -3.07 -14.96
C LEU A 50 -17.38 -3.61 -14.99
N ILE A 51 -16.71 -3.62 -13.83
CA ILE A 51 -15.38 -4.18 -13.63
C ILE A 51 -15.37 -4.90 -12.29
N ALA A 52 -14.80 -6.09 -12.25
CA ALA A 52 -14.39 -6.78 -11.03
C ALA A 52 -13.02 -7.40 -11.26
N HIS A 53 -12.00 -6.94 -10.52
CA HIS A 53 -10.63 -7.39 -10.73
C HIS A 53 -9.83 -7.43 -9.43
N CYS A 54 -8.91 -8.39 -9.34
CA CYS A 54 -7.96 -8.52 -8.24
C CYS A 54 -6.56 -8.23 -8.77
N LEU A 55 -5.91 -7.21 -8.23
CA LEU A 55 -4.56 -6.81 -8.63
C LEU A 55 -3.57 -6.96 -7.48
N ALA A 56 -2.34 -7.36 -7.80
CA ALA A 56 -1.23 -7.16 -6.87
C ALA A 56 -0.77 -5.70 -6.96
N LEU A 57 -1.08 -4.90 -5.94
CA LEU A 57 -0.59 -3.53 -5.87
C LEU A 57 0.86 -3.53 -5.40
N LYS A 58 1.73 -2.98 -6.23
CA LYS A 58 3.03 -2.46 -5.80
C LYS A 58 2.87 -0.97 -5.53
N PRO A 59 3.64 -0.37 -4.59
CA PRO A 59 3.67 1.08 -4.44
C PRO A 59 3.92 1.73 -5.81
N GLY A 60 2.96 2.54 -6.28
CA GLY A 60 2.94 3.03 -7.66
C GLY A 60 1.55 3.09 -8.27
N VAL A 61 1.50 3.30 -9.58
CA VAL A 61 0.27 3.40 -10.38
C VAL A 61 -0.06 2.05 -11.00
N SER A 62 -1.32 1.64 -10.95
CA SER A 62 -1.87 0.44 -11.59
C SER A 62 -3.10 0.82 -12.41
N GLU A 63 -3.16 0.43 -13.68
CA GLU A 63 -4.28 0.71 -14.56
C GLU A 63 -5.13 -0.55 -14.80
N LEU A 64 -6.45 -0.41 -14.79
CA LEU A 64 -7.41 -1.48 -15.06
C LEU A 64 -8.25 -1.11 -16.27
N GLY A 65 -8.01 -1.76 -17.40
CA GLY A 65 -8.81 -1.59 -18.61
C GLY A 65 -9.80 -2.73 -18.83
N ASN A 66 -11.09 -2.40 -18.97
CA ASN A 66 -12.10 -3.22 -19.66
C ASN A 66 -12.51 -2.51 -20.97
N GLN A 67 -13.28 -3.19 -21.84
CA GLN A 67 -13.69 -2.66 -23.15
C GLN A 67 -14.55 -1.37 -23.10
N THR A 68 -15.01 -0.91 -21.92
CA THR A 68 -15.84 0.31 -21.79
C THR A 68 -15.46 1.23 -20.62
N VAL A 69 -14.51 0.85 -19.76
CA VAL A 69 -14.11 1.63 -18.57
C VAL A 69 -12.62 1.42 -18.28
N ASN A 70 -11.89 2.50 -18.00
CA ASN A 70 -10.51 2.47 -17.54
C ASN A 70 -10.42 3.10 -16.14
N ILE A 71 -9.79 2.42 -15.19
CA ILE A 71 -9.54 2.92 -13.84
C ILE A 71 -8.04 2.99 -13.60
N ARG A 72 -7.52 4.17 -13.30
CA ARG A 72 -6.13 4.36 -12.86
C ARG A 72 -6.10 4.44 -11.34
N LEU A 73 -5.26 3.63 -10.72
CA LEU A 73 -5.11 3.54 -9.28
C LEU A 73 -3.70 3.95 -8.88
N CYS A 74 -3.57 4.95 -8.03
CA CYS A 74 -2.31 5.37 -7.42
C CYS A 74 -2.31 4.96 -5.94
N ALA A 75 -1.44 4.04 -5.57
CA ALA A 75 -1.35 3.52 -4.21
C ALA A 75 -0.12 4.06 -3.48
N SER A 76 -0.35 4.55 -2.26
CA SER A 76 0.70 5.06 -1.36
C SER A 76 0.41 4.69 0.10
N PHE A 77 1.45 4.59 0.92
CA PHE A 77 1.28 4.39 2.36
C PHE A 77 1.36 5.72 3.09
N THR A 78 0.38 5.96 3.95
CA THR A 78 0.37 7.10 4.87
C THR A 78 1.44 6.93 5.96
N PRO A 79 1.83 8.01 6.67
CA PRO A 79 2.75 7.92 7.81
C PRO A 79 2.27 7.00 8.94
N THR A 80 0.95 6.82 9.06
CA THR A 80 0.31 5.90 10.01
C THR A 80 0.25 4.45 9.53
N GLY A 81 0.71 4.17 8.31
CA GLY A 81 0.78 2.83 7.73
C GLY A 81 -0.50 2.38 7.01
N LEU A 82 -1.54 3.23 6.94
CA LEU A 82 -2.74 2.96 6.13
C LEU A 82 -2.45 3.08 4.64
N LEU A 83 -3.09 2.23 3.83
CA LEU A 83 -3.01 2.28 2.38
C LEU A 83 -3.96 3.36 1.85
N LYS A 84 -3.41 4.44 1.30
CA LYS A 84 -4.16 5.46 0.56
C LYS A 84 -4.19 5.07 -0.92
N VAL A 85 -5.37 4.96 -1.49
CA VAL A 85 -5.60 4.70 -2.91
C VAL A 85 -6.35 5.89 -3.51
N VAL A 86 -5.73 6.52 -4.50
CA VAL A 86 -6.39 7.51 -5.35
C VAL A 86 -6.79 6.82 -6.65
N SER A 87 -8.05 6.97 -7.05
CA SER A 87 -8.64 6.29 -8.20
C SER A 87 -9.19 7.32 -9.17
N ASP A 88 -8.69 7.33 -10.41
CA ASP A 88 -9.25 8.11 -11.51
C ASP A 88 -10.01 7.17 -12.45
N ILE A 89 -11.27 7.49 -12.71
CA ILE A 89 -12.18 6.62 -13.45
C ILE A 89 -12.55 7.31 -14.76
N TYR A 90 -12.41 6.57 -15.85
CA TYR A 90 -12.70 7.02 -17.21
C TYR A 90 -13.66 6.05 -17.90
N LEU A 91 -14.69 6.59 -18.57
CA LEU A 91 -15.49 5.83 -19.52
C LEU A 91 -14.82 5.90 -20.88
N CYS A 92 -14.41 4.75 -21.41
CA CYS A 92 -13.83 4.66 -22.74
C CYS A 92 -14.97 4.48 -23.74
N ALA A 93 -15.47 5.57 -24.31
CA ALA A 93 -16.28 5.53 -25.52
C ALA A 93 -15.38 5.49 -26.76
N ALA A 94 -15.93 5.14 -27.92
CA ALA A 94 -15.21 4.72 -29.12
C ALA A 94 -14.06 5.65 -29.57
N ASP A 95 -14.12 6.95 -29.27
CA ASP A 95 -13.13 7.92 -29.75
C ASP A 95 -12.33 8.62 -28.65
N GLU A 96 -12.86 8.81 -27.43
CA GLU A 96 -12.13 9.47 -26.33
C GLU A 96 -12.54 8.97 -24.93
N PRO A 97 -11.56 8.78 -24.01
CA PRO A 97 -11.83 8.47 -22.62
C PRO A 97 -12.41 9.69 -21.89
N ARG A 98 -13.66 9.59 -21.44
CA ARG A 98 -14.31 10.62 -20.63
C ARG A 98 -14.02 10.39 -19.15
N HIS A 99 -13.36 11.35 -18.49
CA HIS A 99 -13.20 11.33 -17.03
C HIS A 99 -14.57 11.46 -16.35
N ILE A 100 -14.87 10.53 -15.44
CA ILE A 100 -16.14 10.50 -14.70
C ILE A 100 -15.98 10.77 -13.21
N GLY A 101 -14.76 10.72 -12.68
CA GLY A 101 -14.50 11.14 -11.32
C GLY A 101 -13.17 10.67 -10.76
N THR A 102 -12.78 11.32 -9.68
CA THR A 102 -11.60 10.97 -8.88
C THR A 102 -12.08 10.63 -7.47
N GLN A 103 -11.56 9.55 -6.90
CA GLN A 103 -11.82 9.17 -5.52
C GLN A 103 -10.53 8.99 -4.75
N GLU A 104 -10.55 9.38 -3.50
CA GLU A 104 -9.49 9.07 -2.54
C GLU A 104 -10.07 8.21 -1.43
N LEU A 105 -9.51 7.02 -1.24
CA LEU A 105 -9.95 6.06 -0.25
C LEU A 105 -8.78 5.61 0.62
N TYR A 106 -9.05 5.50 1.92
CA TYR A 106 -8.11 4.96 2.90
C TYR A 106 -8.57 3.55 3.27
N LEU A 107 -7.71 2.57 3.03
CA LEU A 107 -8.06 1.16 3.18
C LEU A 107 -7.39 0.58 4.42
N SER A 108 -8.23 0.02 5.30
CA SER A 108 -7.79 -0.93 6.32
C SER A 108 -7.64 -2.32 5.69
N PRO A 109 -6.72 -3.17 6.19
CA PRO A 109 -6.59 -4.53 5.70
C PRO A 109 -7.89 -5.33 5.90
N ASN A 110 -8.32 -6.02 4.85
CA ASN A 110 -9.46 -6.93 4.79
C ASN A 110 -10.84 -6.30 4.97
N ASP A 111 -10.93 -4.97 5.07
CA ASP A 111 -12.20 -4.26 5.13
C ASP A 111 -12.51 -3.61 3.77
N PRO A 112 -13.61 -3.98 3.11
CA PRO A 112 -14.03 -3.32 1.87
C PRO A 112 -14.54 -1.91 2.17
N VAL A 113 -14.13 -0.95 1.36
CA VAL A 113 -14.61 0.42 1.39
C VAL A 113 -15.36 0.69 0.09
N THR A 114 -16.64 1.03 0.21
CA THR A 114 -17.51 1.39 -0.92
C THR A 114 -17.81 2.88 -0.89
N SER A 115 -17.68 3.55 -2.04
CA SER A 115 -17.96 4.97 -2.17
C SER A 115 -18.58 5.31 -3.54
N LEU A 116 -19.47 6.31 -3.54
CA LEU A 116 -20.01 6.91 -4.77
C LEU A 116 -18.91 7.65 -5.52
N VAL A 117 -18.84 7.47 -6.84
CA VAL A 117 -17.86 8.20 -7.67
C VAL A 117 -18.12 9.68 -7.55
N ALA A 118 -17.08 10.45 -7.16
CA ALA A 118 -17.24 11.88 -6.95
C ALA A 118 -17.69 12.53 -8.26
N GLY A 119 -18.81 13.23 -8.23
CA GLY A 119 -19.42 13.84 -9.42
C GLY A 119 -20.33 12.90 -10.23
N ASN A 120 -20.53 11.64 -9.83
CA ASN A 120 -21.43 10.73 -10.51
C ASN A 120 -22.18 9.77 -9.56
N PRO A 121 -23.49 9.99 -9.30
CA PRO A 121 -24.26 9.17 -8.35
C PRO A 121 -24.60 7.77 -8.88
N HIS A 122 -24.44 7.53 -10.18
CA HIS A 122 -24.77 6.25 -10.81
C HIS A 122 -23.68 5.20 -10.62
N TYR A 123 -22.45 5.62 -10.32
CA TYR A 123 -21.32 4.71 -10.17
C TYR A 123 -20.89 4.59 -8.71
N ARG A 124 -20.59 3.35 -8.31
CA ARG A 124 -20.02 3.02 -7.01
C ARG A 124 -18.73 2.23 -7.21
N LEU A 125 -17.67 2.67 -6.55
CA LEU A 125 -16.41 1.95 -6.48
C LEU A 125 -16.30 1.28 -5.11
N THR A 126 -16.01 -0.01 -5.13
CA THR A 126 -15.67 -0.79 -3.94
C THR A 126 -14.23 -1.25 -4.04
N LEU A 127 -13.43 -0.91 -3.03
CA LEU A 127 -12.03 -1.29 -2.93
C LEU A 127 -11.80 -2.10 -1.66
N MET A 128 -11.05 -3.19 -1.74
CA MET A 128 -10.62 -3.95 -0.56
C MET A 128 -9.15 -4.31 -0.68
N ALA A 129 -8.36 -3.92 0.33
CA ALA A 129 -6.95 -4.28 0.40
C ALA A 129 -6.78 -5.58 1.21
N THR A 130 -6.21 -6.61 0.62
CA THR A 130 -5.86 -7.87 1.31
C THR A 130 -4.35 -7.94 1.46
N GLN A 131 -3.86 -8.12 2.69
CA GLN A 131 -2.43 -8.36 2.89
C GLN A 131 -2.06 -9.73 2.31
N ILE A 132 -1.06 -9.77 1.43
CA ILE A 132 -0.46 -11.03 1.01
C ILE A 132 0.50 -11.42 2.14
N ALA A 133 0.19 -12.51 2.84
CA ALA A 133 1.11 -13.10 3.80
C ALA A 133 2.48 -13.26 3.13
N GLN A 134 3.54 -12.74 3.75
CA GLN A 134 4.89 -13.11 3.35
C GLN A 134 5.04 -14.59 3.72
N ASP A 135 4.95 -15.46 2.73
CA ASP A 135 5.33 -16.86 2.88
C ASP A 135 6.76 -16.90 3.41
N HIS A 136 6.91 -17.16 4.70
CA HIS A 136 8.16 -17.59 5.30
C HIS A 136 8.36 -19.08 5.01
N THR A 137 8.36 -19.48 3.73
CA THR A 137 8.92 -20.78 3.35
C THR A 137 10.42 -20.62 3.19
N LYS A 138 11.13 -20.74 4.32
CA LYS A 138 12.46 -21.34 4.29
C LYS A 138 12.26 -22.83 4.00
N PRO A 139 12.73 -23.40 2.87
CA PRO A 139 13.18 -24.78 2.93
C PRO A 139 14.50 -24.75 3.72
N ASN A 140 14.41 -25.12 4.99
CA ASN A 140 15.56 -25.55 5.76
C ASN A 140 15.96 -26.91 5.15
N SER A 141 16.72 -26.93 4.06
CA SER A 141 17.44 -28.13 3.67
C SER A 141 18.60 -28.29 4.66
N GLY A 142 18.26 -28.82 5.83
CA GLY A 142 19.25 -29.31 6.77
C GLY A 142 20.05 -30.41 6.10
N GLU A 143 21.36 -30.20 6.04
CA GLU A 143 22.31 -31.29 6.10
C GLU A 143 21.98 -32.19 7.29
N SER A 144 21.71 -33.45 7.01
CA SER A 144 21.79 -34.61 7.91
C SER A 144 21.71 -35.82 6.97
N SER A 145 22.70 -36.71 6.84
CA SER A 145 23.98 -36.94 7.50
C SER A 145 24.87 -37.71 6.54
#